data_AF-A0A5C8VAK0-F1
#
_entry.id   AF-A0A5C8VAK0-F1
#
_cell.length_a   1.000
_cell.length_b   1.000
_cell.length_c   1.000
_cell.angle_alpha   90.00
_cell.angle_beta   90.00
_cell.angle_gamma   90.00
#
_symmetry.space_group_name_H-M   'P 1'
#
loop_
_entity.id
_entity.type
_entity.pdbx_description
1 polymer ?
#
loop_
_entity_poly.entity_id
_entity_poly.type
_entity_poly.pdbx_seq_one_letter_code
_entity_poly.pdbx_strand_id
1 'polypeptide(L)'
;MSGLVNLLTLTGSFFMLEIYDRVIPSRSIPTLVGLCVLALILFTAQASLEALRSRILARIGAALDADVGARVFSLSVRAPLRGARPEDAAQPLRDLDQIRAFLSGSGPGALFDLPWLPAYVALCFLFHPLIGAVAVGGAVLLAGLTVITDLATRGPTRAAAAHAGRRQAVSEAARRNAEVIAAMGLERALCRRWQAAHDDCTDAQQRSADVAGGL
;
A
#
# COMPACT_ATOMS: atom_id res chain seq x y z
N MET A 1 -5.61 20.31 0.72
CA MET A 1 -6.44 19.29 1.38
C MET A 1 -5.69 18.58 2.50
N SER A 2 -4.54 17.97 2.22
CA SER A 2 -3.76 17.22 3.22
C SER A 2 -3.33 18.05 4.43
N GLY A 3 -3.00 19.33 4.26
CA GLY A 3 -2.70 20.21 5.40
C GLY A 3 -3.91 20.46 6.32
N LEU A 4 -5.12 20.52 5.78
CA LEU A 4 -6.35 20.70 6.56
C LEU A 4 -6.69 19.43 7.35
N VAL A 5 -6.51 18.26 6.72
CA VAL A 5 -6.67 16.96 7.37
C VAL A 5 -5.65 16.78 8.49
N ASN A 6 -4.37 17.06 8.23
CA ASN A 6 -3.32 16.99 9.24
C ASN A 6 -3.55 17.98 10.41
N LEU A 7 -4.03 19.19 10.12
CA LEU A 7 -4.39 20.15 11.16
C LEU A 7 -5.60 19.69 12.00
N LEU A 8 -6.59 19.03 11.38
CA LEU A 8 -7.70 18.43 12.14
C LEU A 8 -7.23 17.24 12.98
N THR A 9 -6.28 16.44 12.50
CA THR A 9 -5.67 15.35 13.28
C THR A 9 -5.03 15.87 14.58
N LEU A 10 -4.36 17.02 14.52
CA LEU A 10 -3.83 17.70 15.72
C LEU A 10 -4.93 18.06 16.72
N THR A 11 -6.15 18.32 16.24
CA THR A 11 -7.25 18.72 17.12
C THR A 11 -7.65 17.59 18.07
N GLY A 12 -7.44 16.32 17.70
CA GLY A 12 -7.64 15.19 18.63
C GLY A 12 -6.70 15.26 19.84
N SER A 13 -5.43 15.62 19.63
CA SER A 13 -4.46 15.81 20.73
C SER A 13 -4.79 17.02 21.59
N PHE A 14 -5.18 18.14 20.96
CA PHE A 14 -5.63 19.33 21.69
C PHE A 14 -6.91 19.09 22.50
N PHE A 15 -7.84 18.30 21.98
CA PHE A 15 -9.07 17.92 22.69
C PHE A 15 -8.76 17.14 23.97
N MET A 16 -7.82 16.20 23.92
CA MET A 16 -7.35 15.51 25.13
C MET A 16 -6.72 16.50 26.11
N LEU A 17 -5.90 17.44 25.64
CA LEU A 17 -5.29 18.45 26.49
C LEU A 17 -6.33 19.33 27.20
N GLU A 18 -7.36 19.80 26.49
CA GLU A 18 -8.44 20.60 27.08
C GLU A 18 -9.29 19.81 28.08
N ILE A 19 -9.51 18.51 27.85
CA ILE A 19 -10.18 17.66 28.84
C ILE A 19 -9.35 17.58 30.12
N TYR A 20 -8.06 17.28 30.00
CA TYR A 20 -7.18 17.14 31.17
C TYR A 20 -7.04 18.45 31.94
N ASP A 21 -6.77 19.55 31.25
CA ASP A 21 -6.47 20.83 31.89
C ASP A 21 -7.72 21.61 32.32
N ARG A 22 -8.87 21.38 31.68
CA ARG A 22 -10.06 22.22 31.87
C ARG A 22 -11.27 21.46 32.40
N VAL A 23 -11.50 20.23 31.97
CA VAL A 23 -12.69 19.46 32.37
C VAL A 23 -12.49 18.78 33.72
N ILE A 24 -11.36 18.11 33.92
CA ILE A 24 -11.05 17.39 35.17
C ILE A 24 -11.00 18.35 36.37
N PRO A 25 -10.34 19.53 36.30
CA PRO A 25 -10.31 20.45 37.44
C PRO A 25 -11.60 21.25 37.63
N SER A 26 -12.36 21.58 36.57
CA SER A 26 -13.59 22.39 36.71
C SER A 26 -14.81 21.62 37.21
N ARG A 27 -14.81 20.27 37.14
CA ARG A 27 -15.95 19.38 37.48
C ARG A 27 -17.30 19.82 36.88
N SER A 28 -17.29 20.63 35.82
CA SER A 28 -18.47 21.23 35.24
C SER A 28 -19.01 20.36 34.10
N ILE A 29 -20.18 19.76 34.32
CA ILE A 29 -20.92 18.99 33.31
C ILE A 29 -21.23 19.83 32.06
N PRO A 30 -21.61 21.13 32.16
CA PRO A 30 -21.90 21.94 30.97
C PRO A 30 -20.71 22.10 30.01
N THR A 31 -19.48 22.30 30.51
CA THR A 31 -18.27 22.41 29.68
C THR A 31 -17.89 21.10 29.02
N LEU A 32 -18.09 19.97 29.71
CA LEU A 32 -17.87 18.63 29.14
C LEU A 32 -18.79 18.41 27.93
N VAL A 33 -20.08 18.72 28.05
CA VAL A 33 -21.05 18.56 26.95
C VAL A 33 -20.68 19.45 25.76
N GLY A 34 -20.32 20.71 26.00
CA GLY A 34 -19.86 21.62 24.94
C GLY A 34 -18.64 21.08 24.20
N LEU A 35 -17.65 20.55 24.92
CA LEU A 35 -16.45 19.95 24.34
C LEU A 35 -16.76 18.66 23.57
N CYS A 36 -17.63 17.78 24.08
CA CYS A 36 -18.05 16.58 23.35
C CYS A 36 -18.76 16.93 22.03
N VAL A 37 -19.64 17.95 22.02
CA VAL A 37 -20.31 18.41 20.80
C VAL A 37 -19.29 18.98 19.82
N LEU A 38 -18.34 19.80 20.29
CA LEU A 38 -17.26 20.34 19.47
C LEU A 38 -16.43 19.22 18.84
N ALA A 39 -15.97 18.25 19.63
CA ALA A 39 -15.20 17.11 19.15
C ALA A 39 -15.99 16.27 18.14
N LEU A 40 -17.29 16.06 18.36
CA LEU A 40 -18.15 15.35 17.41
C LEU A 40 -18.18 16.08 16.06
N ILE A 41 -18.33 17.41 16.06
CA ILE A 41 -18.33 18.21 14.83
C ILE A 41 -16.96 18.10 14.13
N LEU A 42 -15.86 18.25 14.87
CA LEU A 42 -14.52 18.23 14.31
C LEU A 42 -14.12 16.86 13.77
N PHE A 43 -14.44 15.78 14.49
CA PHE A 43 -14.20 14.42 13.99
C PHE A 43 -15.10 14.06 12.80
N THR A 44 -16.34 14.55 12.77
CA THR A 44 -17.21 14.38 11.59
C THR A 44 -16.64 15.13 10.39
N ALA A 45 -16.16 16.36 10.59
CA ALA A 45 -15.48 17.12 9.54
C ALA A 45 -14.21 16.41 9.05
N GLN A 46 -13.39 15.90 9.98
CA GLN A 46 -12.18 15.13 9.67
C GLN A 46 -12.51 13.90 8.83
N ALA A 47 -13.49 13.11 9.25
CA ALA A 47 -13.95 11.92 8.53
C ALA A 47 -14.47 12.26 7.12
N SER A 48 -15.20 13.37 6.97
CA SER A 48 -15.71 13.80 5.67
C SER A 48 -14.60 14.24 4.70
N LEU A 49 -13.58 14.95 5.20
CA LEU A 49 -12.42 15.36 4.40
C LEU A 49 -11.58 14.16 3.99
N GLU A 50 -11.39 13.20 4.89
CA GLU A 50 -10.68 11.96 4.61
C GLU A 50 -11.41 11.11 3.54
N ALA A 51 -12.74 11.02 3.66
CA ALA A 51 -13.57 10.35 2.65
C ALA A 51 -13.54 11.07 1.29
N LEU A 52 -13.45 12.40 1.27
CA LEU A 52 -13.30 13.15 0.03
C LEU A 52 -11.90 12.93 -0.58
N ARG A 53 -10.86 12.90 0.25
CA ARG A 53 -9.48 12.63 -0.17
C ARG A 53 -9.38 11.27 -0.87
N SER A 54 -9.89 10.22 -0.24
CA SER A 54 -9.87 8.86 -0.82
C SER A 54 -10.61 8.80 -2.16
N ARG A 55 -11.75 9.48 -2.29
CA ARG A 55 -12.50 9.56 -3.55
C ARG A 55 -11.74 10.31 -4.65
N ILE A 56 -11.03 11.40 -4.31
CA ILE A 56 -10.23 12.15 -5.28
C ILE A 56 -9.07 11.28 -5.77
N LEU A 57 -8.35 10.61 -4.86
CA LEU A 57 -7.25 9.71 -5.20
C LEU A 57 -7.70 8.55 -6.10
N ALA A 58 -8.86 7.93 -5.80
CA ALA A 58 -9.45 6.90 -6.65
C ALA A 58 -9.80 7.42 -8.06
N ARG A 59 -10.30 8.66 -8.17
CA ARG A 59 -10.56 9.30 -9.47
C ARG A 59 -9.28 9.60 -10.25
N ILE A 60 -8.22 10.04 -9.57
CA ILE A 60 -6.91 10.24 -10.18
C ILE A 60 -6.36 8.92 -10.73
N GLY A 61 -6.48 7.83 -9.95
CA GLY A 61 -6.11 6.49 -10.40
C GLY A 61 -6.87 6.04 -11.65
N ALA A 62 -8.18 6.30 -11.71
CA ALA A 62 -9.01 6.00 -12.88
C ALA A 62 -8.69 6.88 -14.09
N ALA A 63 -8.39 8.16 -13.89
CA ALA A 63 -7.98 9.06 -14.97
C ALA A 63 -6.63 8.65 -15.57
N LEU A 64 -5.67 8.27 -14.72
CA LEU A 64 -4.38 7.75 -15.17
C LEU A 64 -4.54 6.48 -16.01
N ASP A 65 -5.41 5.57 -15.57
CA ASP A 65 -5.73 4.35 -16.31
C ASP A 65 -6.36 4.65 -17.69
N ALA A 66 -7.26 5.64 -17.76
CA ALA A 66 -7.86 6.05 -19.04
C ALA A 66 -6.83 6.65 -20.00
N ASP A 67 -5.89 7.48 -19.52
CA ASP A 67 -4.89 8.15 -20.35
C ASP A 67 -3.77 7.20 -20.81
N VAL A 68 -3.34 6.29 -19.92
CA VAL A 68 -2.14 5.46 -20.14
C VAL A 68 -2.49 4.02 -20.53
N GLY A 69 -3.69 3.55 -20.19
CA GLY A 69 -4.11 2.15 -20.38
C GLY A 69 -4.10 1.70 -21.82
N ALA A 70 -4.63 2.49 -22.75
CA ALA A 70 -4.61 2.15 -24.18
C ALA A 70 -3.18 2.03 -24.73
N ARG A 71 -2.28 2.92 -24.28
CA ARG A 71 -0.87 2.90 -24.69
C ARG A 71 -0.15 1.67 -24.13
N VAL A 72 -0.34 1.37 -22.85
CA VAL A 72 0.24 0.18 -22.19
C VAL A 72 -0.28 -1.10 -22.81
N PHE A 73 -1.59 -1.21 -23.07
CA PHE A 73 -2.17 -2.36 -23.75
C PHE A 73 -1.56 -2.57 -25.14
N SER A 74 -1.40 -1.49 -25.93
CA SER A 74 -0.78 -1.58 -27.25
C SER A 74 0.69 -2.04 -27.19
N LEU A 75 1.43 -1.68 -26.14
CA LEU A 75 2.81 -2.11 -25.91
C LEU A 75 2.86 -3.59 -25.52
N SER A 76 1.96 -4.04 -24.63
CA SER A 76 1.87 -5.45 -24.24
C SER A 76 1.51 -6.37 -25.40
N VAL A 77 0.59 -5.95 -26.28
CA VAL A 77 0.23 -6.73 -27.49
C VAL A 77 1.40 -6.80 -28.48
N ARG A 78 2.22 -5.75 -28.58
CA ARG A 78 3.36 -5.68 -29.51
C ARG A 78 4.66 -6.26 -28.93
N ALA A 79 4.73 -6.51 -27.62
CA ALA A 79 5.92 -7.04 -26.97
C ALA A 79 6.36 -8.43 -27.51
N PRO A 80 5.46 -9.40 -27.74
CA PRO A 80 5.84 -10.69 -28.33
C PRO A 80 6.40 -10.55 -29.75
N LEU A 81 5.92 -9.58 -30.53
CA LEU A 81 6.41 -9.30 -31.89
C LEU A 81 7.86 -8.79 -31.91
N ARG A 82 8.38 -8.31 -30.78
CA ARG A 82 9.77 -7.87 -30.62
C ARG A 82 10.67 -8.94 -29.96
N GLY A 83 10.18 -10.16 -29.82
CA GLY A 83 10.92 -11.26 -29.21
C GLY A 83 10.90 -11.27 -27.67
N ALA A 84 10.04 -10.45 -27.04
CA ALA A 84 9.86 -10.54 -25.59
C ALA A 84 9.21 -11.87 -25.22
N ARG A 85 9.65 -12.48 -24.12
CA ARG A 85 9.02 -13.70 -23.62
C ARG A 85 7.58 -13.39 -23.17
N PRO A 86 6.66 -14.36 -23.20
CA PRO A 86 5.28 -14.15 -22.76
C PRO A 86 5.18 -13.59 -21.32
N GLU A 87 6.12 -13.98 -20.46
CA GLU A 87 6.26 -13.50 -19.08
C GLU A 87 6.53 -11.97 -19.01
N ASP A 88 7.36 -11.46 -19.92
CA ASP A 88 7.77 -10.05 -19.98
C ASP A 88 6.73 -9.18 -20.71
N ALA A 89 5.98 -9.77 -21.65
CA ALA A 89 4.96 -9.05 -22.44
C ALA A 89 3.78 -8.55 -21.59
N ALA A 90 3.44 -9.29 -20.53
CA ALA A 90 2.37 -8.93 -19.59
C ALA A 90 2.85 -8.09 -18.39
N GLN A 91 4.14 -7.77 -18.31
CA GLN A 91 4.72 -6.97 -17.21
C GLN A 91 4.19 -5.53 -17.19
N PRO A 92 4.13 -4.78 -18.33
CA PRO A 92 3.69 -3.39 -18.32
C PRO A 92 2.24 -3.19 -17.86
N LEU A 93 1.36 -4.15 -18.18
CA LEU A 93 -0.02 -4.18 -17.70
C LEU A 93 -0.09 -4.37 -16.18
N ARG A 94 0.69 -5.32 -15.64
CA ARG A 94 0.78 -5.54 -14.20
C ARG A 94 1.35 -4.34 -13.45
N ASP A 95 2.35 -3.66 -14.02
CA ASP A 95 2.92 -2.46 -13.42
C ASP A 95 1.88 -1.32 -13.38
N LEU A 96 1.08 -1.16 -14.44
CA LEU A 96 -0.02 -0.19 -14.48
C LEU A 96 -1.08 -0.49 -13.40
N ASP A 97 -1.49 -1.75 -13.27
CA ASP A 97 -2.42 -2.19 -12.23
C ASP A 97 -1.86 -1.92 -10.82
N GLN A 98 -0.56 -2.14 -10.61
CA GLN A 98 0.10 -1.87 -9.33
C GLN A 98 0.14 -0.38 -9.01
N ILE A 99 0.45 0.47 -10.00
CA ILE A 99 0.43 1.93 -9.83
C ILE A 99 -0.99 2.41 -9.51
N ARG A 100 -1.99 1.91 -10.23
CA ARG A 100 -3.40 2.23 -9.98
C ARG A 100 -3.83 1.81 -8.57
N ALA A 101 -3.47 0.60 -8.15
CA ALA A 101 -3.77 0.09 -6.83
C ALA A 101 -3.08 0.92 -5.73
N PHE A 102 -1.83 1.33 -5.96
CA PHE A 102 -1.11 2.25 -5.07
C PHE A 102 -1.81 3.61 -4.98
N LEU A 103 -2.13 4.23 -6.11
CA LEU A 103 -2.79 5.55 -6.17
C LEU A 103 -4.18 5.55 -5.54
N SER A 104 -4.88 4.43 -5.61
CA SER A 104 -6.21 4.25 -5.01
C SER A 104 -6.14 3.78 -3.54
N GLY A 105 -4.95 3.41 -3.06
CA GLY A 105 -4.71 2.89 -1.71
C GLY A 105 -4.28 3.94 -0.70
N SER A 106 -3.70 3.50 0.42
CA SER A 106 -3.23 4.36 1.53
C SER A 106 -1.86 5.00 1.29
N GLY A 107 -1.09 4.49 0.32
CA GLY A 107 0.28 4.93 0.05
C GLY A 107 0.45 6.42 -0.28
N PRO A 108 -0.35 7.00 -1.20
CA PRO A 108 -0.26 8.41 -1.53
C PRO A 108 -0.63 9.31 -0.34
N GLY A 109 -1.57 8.87 0.51
CA GLY A 109 -1.92 9.57 1.75
C GLY A 109 -0.70 9.73 2.65
N ALA A 110 0.04 8.64 2.90
CA ALA A 110 1.25 8.68 3.71
C ALA A 110 2.35 9.59 3.11
N LEU A 111 2.50 9.61 1.78
CA LEU A 111 3.42 10.54 1.10
C LEU A 111 3.02 12.00 1.29
N PHE A 112 1.72 12.31 1.31
CA PHE A 112 1.24 13.66 1.57
C PHE A 112 1.36 14.08 3.04
N ASP A 113 1.43 13.13 3.96
CA ASP A 113 1.57 13.38 5.39
C ASP A 113 3.05 13.51 5.80
N LEU A 114 3.98 12.91 5.04
CA LEU A 114 5.43 12.95 5.27
C LEU A 114 6.02 14.37 5.44
N PRO A 115 5.65 15.39 4.65
CA PRO A 115 6.15 16.76 4.82
C PRO A 115 5.68 17.44 6.12
N TRP A 116 4.61 16.94 6.75
CA TRP A 116 4.06 17.47 7.99
C TRP A 116 4.73 16.87 9.24
N LEU A 117 5.48 15.78 9.07
CA LEU A 117 6.19 15.09 10.15
C LEU A 117 7.10 16.05 10.98
N PRO A 118 7.91 16.93 10.36
CA PRO A 118 8.70 17.93 11.11
C PRO A 118 7.84 18.90 11.91
N ALA A 119 6.66 19.28 11.43
CA ALA A 119 5.74 20.17 12.16
C ALA A 119 5.16 19.48 13.40
N TYR A 120 4.81 18.19 13.31
CA TYR A 120 4.40 17.39 14.46
C TYR A 120 5.53 17.26 15.49
N VAL A 121 6.75 16.95 15.04
CA VAL A 121 7.92 16.86 15.91
C VAL A 121 8.22 18.20 16.59
N ALA A 122 8.18 19.30 15.85
CA ALA A 122 8.37 20.64 16.39
C ALA A 122 7.33 20.98 17.47
N LEU A 123 6.06 20.60 17.25
CA LEU A 123 5.02 20.76 18.26
C LEU A 123 5.31 19.92 19.51
N CYS A 124 5.77 18.67 19.37
CA CYS A 124 6.19 17.86 20.52
C CYS A 124 7.33 18.50 21.32
N PHE A 125 8.31 19.11 20.64
CA PHE A 125 9.38 19.87 21.30
C PHE A 125 8.86 21.10 22.04
N LEU A 126 7.84 21.77 21.51
CA LEU A 126 7.21 22.92 22.15
C LEU A 126 6.48 22.54 23.44
N PHE A 127 5.86 21.35 23.48
CA PHE A 127 5.23 20.83 24.70
C PHE A 127 6.24 20.43 25.77
N HIS A 128 7.20 19.55 25.41
CA HIS A 128 8.25 19.15 26.33
C HIS A 128 9.46 18.57 25.56
N PRO A 129 10.68 19.07 25.80
CA PRO A 129 11.86 18.66 25.02
C PRO A 129 12.13 17.14 25.08
N LEU A 130 11.81 16.49 26.20
CA LEU A 130 11.95 15.04 26.35
C LEU A 130 10.93 14.25 25.49
N ILE A 131 9.71 14.76 25.31
CA ILE A 131 8.70 14.14 24.43
C ILE A 131 9.15 14.28 22.97
N GLY A 132 9.66 15.46 22.59
CA GLY A 132 10.26 15.68 21.27
C GLY A 132 11.42 14.73 21.00
N ALA A 133 12.34 14.56 21.95
CA ALA A 133 13.47 13.64 21.83
C ALA A 133 13.03 12.17 21.65
N VAL A 134 12.04 11.71 22.41
CA VAL A 134 11.46 10.36 22.27
C VAL A 134 10.76 10.20 20.93
N ALA A 135 10.00 11.20 20.47
CA ALA A 135 9.33 11.18 19.17
C ALA A 135 10.33 11.06 18.01
N VAL A 136 11.43 11.81 18.05
CA VAL A 136 12.50 11.72 17.05
C VAL A 136 13.17 10.35 17.11
N GLY A 137 13.52 9.86 18.31
CA GLY A 137 14.13 8.54 18.47
C GLY A 137 13.25 7.41 17.93
N GLY A 138 11.94 7.45 18.24
CA GLY A 138 10.95 6.52 17.71
C GLY A 138 10.79 6.61 16.19
N ALA A 139 10.75 7.83 15.63
CA ALA A 139 10.68 8.03 14.19
C ALA A 139 11.92 7.45 13.47
N VAL A 140 13.12 7.67 14.01
CA VAL A 140 14.36 7.10 13.47
C VAL A 140 14.37 5.57 13.57
N LEU A 141 13.93 5.01 14.71
CA LEU A 141 13.85 3.57 14.92
C LEU A 141 12.87 2.91 13.95
N LEU A 142 11.66 3.47 13.79
CA LEU A 142 10.65 2.98 12.86
C LEU A 142 11.11 3.12 11.40
N ALA A 143 11.76 4.23 11.04
CA ALA A 143 12.33 4.40 9.71
C ALA A 143 13.42 3.35 9.44
N GLY A 144 14.31 3.11 10.41
CA GLY A 144 15.33 2.06 10.34
C GLY A 144 14.73 0.67 10.15
N LEU A 145 13.73 0.32 10.98
CA LEU A 145 13.02 -0.95 10.86
C LEU A 145 12.34 -1.08 9.49
N THR A 146 11.67 -0.02 9.03
CA THR A 146 11.01 0.00 7.71
C THR A 146 12.02 -0.25 6.58
N VAL A 147 13.20 0.39 6.63
CA VAL A 147 14.28 0.19 5.65
C VAL A 147 14.82 -1.24 5.71
N ILE A 148 15.03 -1.79 6.91
CA ILE A 148 15.51 -3.17 7.08
C ILE A 148 14.50 -4.16 6.53
N THR A 149 13.22 -4.03 6.89
CA THR A 149 12.13 -4.87 6.39
C THR A 149 12.02 -4.77 4.87
N ASP A 150 12.06 -3.56 4.31
CA ASP A 150 11.99 -3.36 2.87
C ASP A 150 13.19 -4.00 2.15
N LEU A 151 14.43 -3.83 2.63
CA LEU A 151 15.60 -4.49 2.05
C LEU A 151 15.54 -6.02 2.18
N ALA A 152 15.08 -6.54 3.32
CA ALA A 152 14.95 -7.96 3.58
C ALA A 152 13.88 -8.61 2.69
N THR A 153 12.75 -7.94 2.48
CA THR A 153 11.59 -8.47 1.74
C THR A 153 11.69 -8.26 0.23
N ARG A 154 12.37 -7.21 -0.26
CA ARG A 154 12.51 -6.91 -1.70
C ARG A 154 13.00 -8.09 -2.56
N GLY A 155 14.03 -8.79 -2.11
CA GLY A 155 14.61 -9.94 -2.84
C GLY A 155 13.63 -11.12 -2.93
N PRO A 156 13.17 -11.67 -1.79
CA PRO A 156 12.17 -12.75 -1.74
C PRO A 156 10.90 -12.44 -2.51
N THR A 157 10.36 -11.22 -2.40
CA THR A 157 9.15 -10.83 -3.12
C THR A 157 9.35 -10.79 -4.64
N ARG A 158 10.52 -10.33 -5.12
CA ARG A 158 10.86 -10.40 -6.56
C ARG A 158 10.99 -11.84 -7.05
N ALA A 159 11.63 -12.71 -6.27
CA ALA A 159 11.76 -14.12 -6.61
C ALA A 159 10.38 -14.81 -6.66
N ALA A 160 9.53 -14.59 -5.65
CA ALA A 160 8.16 -15.10 -5.61
C ALA A 160 7.33 -14.64 -6.82
N ALA A 161 7.45 -13.36 -7.21
CA ALA A 161 6.77 -12.82 -8.39
C ALA A 161 7.26 -13.49 -9.70
N ALA A 162 8.56 -13.77 -9.83
CA ALA A 162 9.11 -14.47 -11.00
C ALA A 162 8.59 -15.92 -11.10
N HIS A 163 8.57 -16.68 -10.00
CA HIS A 163 8.01 -18.04 -9.98
C HIS A 163 6.51 -18.05 -10.28
N ALA A 164 5.76 -17.07 -9.76
CA ALA A 164 4.34 -16.90 -10.09
C ALA A 164 4.12 -16.61 -11.59
N GLY A 165 4.97 -15.78 -12.21
CA GLY A 165 4.96 -15.52 -13.64
C GLY A 165 5.23 -16.79 -14.47
N ARG A 166 6.21 -17.59 -14.07
CA ARG A 166 6.55 -18.86 -14.73
C ARG A 166 5.40 -19.87 -14.68
N ARG A 167 4.75 -20.01 -13.52
CA ARG A 167 3.55 -20.85 -13.35
C ARG A 167 2.44 -20.43 -14.30
N GLN A 168 2.18 -19.11 -14.41
CA GLN A 168 1.18 -18.58 -15.31
C GLN A 168 1.51 -18.86 -16.78
N ALA A 169 2.77 -18.69 -17.18
CA ALA A 169 3.22 -18.96 -18.55
C ALA A 169 3.01 -20.44 -18.96
N VAL A 170 3.25 -21.38 -18.05
CA VAL A 170 2.98 -22.82 -18.29
C VAL A 170 1.49 -23.07 -18.50
N SER A 171 0.62 -22.50 -17.67
CA SER A 171 -0.84 -22.61 -17.82
C SER A 171 -1.35 -21.98 -19.11
N GLU A 172 -0.78 -20.85 -19.53
CA GLU A 172 -1.19 -20.17 -20.75
C GLU A 172 -0.73 -20.92 -22.02
N ALA A 173 0.49 -21.46 -22.00
CA ALA A 173 1.00 -22.33 -23.06
C ALA A 173 0.19 -23.63 -23.16
N ALA A 174 -0.26 -24.18 -22.03
CA ALA A 174 -1.17 -25.32 -21.99
C ALA A 174 -2.51 -25.01 -22.68
N ARG A 175 -3.12 -23.86 -22.35
CA ARG A 175 -4.40 -23.42 -22.95
C ARG A 175 -4.27 -23.18 -24.46
N ARG A 176 -3.18 -22.54 -24.92
CA ARG A 176 -2.94 -22.29 -26.35
C ARG A 176 -2.75 -23.57 -27.17
N ASN A 177 -2.27 -24.65 -26.55
CA ASN A 177 -1.97 -25.92 -27.22
C ASN A 177 -2.89 -27.07 -26.74
N ALA A 178 -4.07 -26.75 -26.19
CA ALA A 178 -4.93 -27.73 -25.54
C ALA A 178 -5.35 -28.88 -26.48
N GLU A 179 -5.66 -28.56 -27.74
CA GLU A 179 -6.05 -29.54 -28.76
C GLU A 179 -4.92 -30.54 -29.06
N VAL A 180 -3.68 -30.04 -29.19
CA VAL A 180 -2.49 -30.86 -29.43
C VAL A 180 -2.17 -31.74 -28.23
N ILE A 181 -2.32 -31.19 -27.02
CA ILE A 181 -2.07 -31.92 -25.77
C ILE A 181 -3.08 -33.05 -25.58
N ALA A 182 -4.36 -32.78 -25.86
CA ALA A 182 -5.43 -33.77 -25.82
C ALA A 182 -5.23 -34.84 -26.90
N ALA A 183 -4.93 -34.44 -28.14
CA ALA A 183 -4.71 -35.36 -29.26
C ALA A 183 -3.49 -36.29 -29.06
N MET A 184 -2.43 -35.80 -28.41
CA MET A 184 -1.22 -36.59 -28.13
C MET A 184 -1.23 -37.28 -26.76
N GLY A 185 -2.29 -37.13 -25.95
CA GLY A 185 -2.39 -37.73 -24.61
C GLY A 185 -1.32 -37.22 -23.61
N LEU A 186 -0.79 -36.01 -23.83
CA LEU A 186 0.32 -35.44 -23.06
C LEU A 186 -0.08 -34.79 -21.73
N GLU A 187 -1.35 -34.88 -21.35
CA GLU A 187 -1.91 -34.23 -20.15
C GLU A 187 -1.12 -34.56 -18.87
N ARG A 188 -0.74 -35.83 -18.66
CA ARG A 188 0.03 -36.24 -17.47
C ARG A 188 1.44 -35.65 -17.43
N ALA A 189 2.08 -35.46 -18.58
CA ALA A 189 3.39 -34.83 -18.66
C ALA A 189 3.30 -33.33 -18.36
N LEU A 190 2.27 -32.67 -18.87
CA LEU A 190 2.01 -31.26 -18.61
C LEU A 190 1.61 -31.01 -17.16
N CYS A 191 0.79 -31.88 -16.57
CA CYS A 191 0.38 -31.80 -15.18
C CYS A 191 1.60 -31.86 -14.25
N ARG A 192 2.52 -32.82 -14.47
CA ARG A 192 3.80 -32.88 -13.74
C ARG A 192 4.64 -31.61 -13.90
N ARG A 193 4.69 -31.02 -15.10
CA ARG A 193 5.43 -29.78 -15.34
C ARG A 193 4.80 -28.57 -14.65
N TRP A 194 3.47 -28.50 -14.62
CA TRP A 194 2.74 -27.48 -13.90
C TRP A 194 2.92 -27.62 -12.39
N GLN A 195 2.88 -28.85 -11.88
CA GLN A 195 3.06 -29.16 -10.46
C GLN A 195 4.44 -28.73 -9.96
N ALA A 196 5.51 -29.05 -10.70
CA ALA A 196 6.85 -28.56 -10.37
C ALA A 196 6.94 -27.02 -10.34
N ALA A 197 6.31 -26.33 -11.30
CA ALA A 197 6.25 -24.87 -11.30
C ALA A 197 5.36 -24.30 -10.18
N HIS A 198 4.36 -25.06 -9.72
CA HIS A 198 3.51 -24.70 -8.59
C HIS A 198 4.29 -24.82 -7.28
N ASP A 199 4.99 -25.93 -7.08
CA ASP A 199 5.79 -26.20 -5.88
C ASP A 199 6.90 -25.14 -5.72
N ASP A 200 7.63 -24.82 -6.80
CA ASP A 200 8.61 -23.73 -6.81
C ASP A 200 8.00 -22.37 -6.37
N CYS A 201 6.75 -22.10 -6.80
CA CYS A 201 6.05 -20.87 -6.48
C CYS A 201 5.58 -20.84 -5.02
N THR A 202 5.09 -21.96 -4.49
CA THR A 202 4.68 -22.06 -3.09
C THR A 202 5.87 -21.95 -2.15
N ASP A 203 7.00 -22.59 -2.48
CA ASP A 203 8.23 -22.50 -1.71
C ASP A 203 8.76 -21.06 -1.66
N ALA A 204 8.76 -20.37 -2.81
CA ALA A 204 9.17 -18.97 -2.87
C ALA A 204 8.22 -18.04 -2.09
N GLN A 205 6.91 -18.31 -2.11
CA GLN A 205 5.93 -17.57 -1.32
C GLN A 205 6.11 -17.80 0.17
N GLN A 206 6.34 -19.04 0.60
CA GLN A 206 6.62 -19.38 2.00
C GLN A 206 7.88 -18.68 2.49
N ARG A 207 8.99 -18.74 1.74
CA ARG A 207 10.22 -18.00 2.10
C ARG A 207 10.00 -16.49 2.19
N SER A 208 9.20 -15.91 1.30
CA SER A 208 8.85 -14.49 1.38
C SER A 208 7.98 -14.17 2.60
N ALA A 209 7.08 -15.07 2.98
CA ALA A 209 6.25 -14.92 4.17
C ALA A 209 7.06 -15.09 5.46
N ASP A 210 8.00 -16.04 5.50
CA ASP A 210 8.87 -16.28 6.65
C ASP A 210 9.83 -15.11 6.90
N VAL A 211 10.38 -14.50 5.83
CA VAL A 211 11.19 -13.29 5.95
C VAL A 211 10.36 -12.09 6.40
N ALA A 212 9.09 -12.02 6.00
CA ALA A 212 8.18 -10.94 6.41
C ALA A 212 7.63 -11.14 7.84
N GLY A 213 7.47 -12.38 8.31
CA GLY A 213 6.94 -12.73 9.63
C GLY A 213 8.00 -13.03 10.70
N GLY A 214 9.26 -13.24 10.30
CA GLY A 214 10.39 -13.47 11.18
C GLY A 214 11.12 -12.21 11.65
N LEU A 215 10.69 -11.04 11.20
CA LEU A 215 11.11 -9.70 11.65
C LEU A 215 10.06 -9.11 12.59
#